data_AF-A0A266LVX4-F1
#
_entry.id   AF-A0A266LVX4-F1
#
_cell.length_a   1.000
_cell.length_b   1.000
_cell.length_c   1.000
_cell.angle_alpha   90.00
_cell.angle_beta   90.00
_cell.angle_gamma   90.00
#
_symmetry.space_group_name_H-M   'P 1'
#
loop_
_entity.id
_entity.type
_entity.pdbx_description
1 polymer ?
#
loop_
_entity_poly.entity_id
_entity_poly.type
_entity_poly.pdbx_seq_one_letter_code
_entity_poly.pdbx_strand_id
1 'polypeptide(L)'
;MDTETQGLITKMVNAMERMAKSEFAELPLSNLPFEISFPLEDDNPDQAQSVCEGLQLGLSKVFRPSPVSAIIQGAHYKVRIDR
;
A
#
# COMPACT_ATOMS: atom_id res chain seq x y z
N MET A 1 7.25 -16.00 8.26
CA MET A 1 6.42 -15.30 7.26
C MET A 1 6.38 -16.19 6.04
N ASP A 2 5.20 -16.68 5.70
CA ASP A 2 4.98 -17.67 4.64
C ASP A 2 5.30 -17.10 3.26
N THR A 3 5.88 -17.94 2.39
CA THR A 3 6.34 -17.56 1.05
C THR A 3 5.20 -17.00 0.18
N GLU A 4 3.98 -17.47 0.42
CA GLU A 4 2.76 -17.05 -0.27
C GLU A 4 2.37 -15.61 0.10
N THR A 5 2.41 -15.28 1.40
CA THR A 5 2.15 -13.93 1.91
C THR A 5 3.17 -12.93 1.36
N GLN A 6 4.45 -13.31 1.29
CA GLN A 6 5.48 -12.45 0.69
C GLN A 6 5.25 -12.22 -0.82
N GLY A 7 4.82 -13.26 -1.54
CA GLY A 7 4.48 -13.15 -2.97
C GLY A 7 3.30 -12.21 -3.20
N LEU A 8 2.26 -12.30 -2.37
CA LEU A 8 1.11 -11.41 -2.41
C LEU A 8 1.51 -9.95 -2.13
N ILE A 9 2.25 -9.71 -1.04
CA ILE A 9 2.75 -8.37 -0.69
C ILE A 9 3.53 -7.77 -1.86
N THR A 10 4.45 -8.54 -2.46
CA THR A 10 5.27 -8.05 -3.58
C THR A 10 4.43 -7.67 -4.79
N LYS A 11 3.40 -8.46 -5.13
CA LYS A 11 2.48 -8.14 -6.23
C LYS A 11 1.68 -6.87 -5.93
N MET A 12 1.16 -6.74 -4.72
CA MET A 12 0.38 -5.57 -4.30
C MET A 12 1.23 -4.30 -4.29
N VAL A 13 2.45 -4.36 -3.74
CA VAL A 13 3.39 -3.22 -3.74
C VAL A 13 3.69 -2.77 -5.18
N ASN A 14 3.98 -3.69 -6.09
CA ASN A 14 4.25 -3.34 -7.49
C ASN A 14 3.03 -2.73 -8.20
N ALA A 15 1.82 -3.23 -7.92
CA ALA A 15 0.60 -2.68 -8.49
C ALA A 15 0.33 -1.25 -7.97
N MET A 16 0.42 -1.06 -6.65
CA MET A 16 0.23 0.25 -6.01
C MET A 16 1.30 1.25 -6.44
N GLU A 17 2.55 0.82 -6.58
CA GLU A 17 3.62 1.65 -7.11
C GLU A 17 3.27 2.21 -8.49
N ARG A 18 2.80 1.36 -9.41
CA ARG A 18 2.42 1.79 -10.75
C ARG A 18 1.23 2.75 -10.73
N MET A 19 0.23 2.46 -9.91
CA MET A 19 -0.95 3.33 -9.77
C MET A 19 -0.56 4.71 -9.22
N ALA A 20 0.16 4.76 -8.10
CA ALA A 20 0.59 6.01 -7.50
C ALA A 20 1.50 6.81 -8.43
N LYS A 21 2.44 6.15 -9.14
CA LYS A 21 3.27 6.83 -10.15
C LYS A 21 2.45 7.39 -11.31
N SER A 22 1.43 6.67 -11.78
CA SER A 22 0.52 7.17 -12.82
C SER A 22 -0.24 8.39 -12.35
N GLU A 23 -0.86 8.31 -11.17
CA GLU A 23 -1.67 9.41 -10.61
C GLU A 23 -0.80 10.66 -10.35
N PHE A 24 0.40 10.47 -9.80
CA PHE A 24 1.37 11.53 -9.63
C PHE A 24 1.83 12.15 -10.96
N ALA A 25 1.97 11.35 -12.01
CA ALA A 25 2.34 11.84 -13.33
C ALA A 25 1.19 12.60 -14.02
N GLU A 26 -0.06 12.18 -13.81
CA GLU A 26 -1.26 12.83 -14.35
C GLU A 26 -1.58 14.14 -13.61
N LEU A 27 -1.27 14.23 -12.32
CA LEU A 27 -1.53 15.38 -11.47
C LEU A 27 -0.26 15.97 -10.87
N PRO A 28 0.72 16.45 -11.65
CA PRO A 28 2.05 16.85 -11.16
C PRO A 28 2.02 18.06 -10.22
N LEU A 29 1.00 18.91 -10.30
CA LEU A 29 0.81 20.10 -9.47
C LEU A 29 -0.14 19.86 -8.29
N SER A 30 -0.69 18.66 -8.15
CA SER A 30 -1.55 18.31 -7.04
C SER A 30 -0.69 17.91 -5.84
N ASN A 31 -0.75 18.72 -4.78
CA ASN A 31 -0.16 18.42 -3.48
C ASN A 31 -1.02 17.44 -2.67
N LEU A 32 -1.96 16.76 -3.32
CA LEU A 32 -2.83 15.77 -2.70
C LEU A 32 -2.06 14.45 -2.54
N PRO A 33 -2.25 13.77 -1.38
CA PRO A 33 -1.71 12.44 -1.20
C PRO A 33 -2.41 11.45 -2.12
N PHE A 34 -1.70 10.40 -2.53
CA PHE A 34 -2.32 9.24 -3.13
C PHE A 34 -2.98 8.41 -2.02
N GLU A 35 -4.29 8.20 -2.09
CA GLU A 35 -5.04 7.38 -1.13
C GLU A 35 -5.81 6.27 -1.87
N ILE A 36 -5.61 5.02 -1.45
CA ILE A 36 -6.34 3.87 -1.97
C ILE A 36 -6.88 3.03 -0.83
N SER A 37 -8.10 2.52 -1.00
CA SER A 37 -8.73 1.57 -0.08
C SER A 37 -9.18 0.34 -0.84
N PHE A 38 -8.87 -0.85 -0.35
CA PHE A 38 -9.24 -2.12 -0.97
C PHE A 38 -9.60 -3.15 0.10
N PRO A 39 -10.52 -4.09 -0.17
CA PRO A 39 -11.04 -5.00 0.84
C PRO A 39 -9.95 -5.96 1.36
N LEU A 40 -10.10 -6.37 2.62
CA LEU A 40 -9.37 -7.51 3.18
C LEU A 40 -9.88 -8.78 2.47
N GLU A 41 -8.98 -9.53 1.84
CA GLU A 41 -9.32 -10.84 1.25
C GLU A 41 -9.22 -11.98 2.28
N ASP A 42 -8.57 -11.73 3.41
CA ASP A 42 -8.35 -12.69 4.48
C ASP A 42 -9.23 -12.35 5.70
N ASP A 43 -9.99 -13.33 6.18
CA ASP A 43 -10.70 -13.28 7.46
C ASP A 43 -9.75 -13.42 8.66
N ASN A 44 -8.47 -13.75 8.42
CA ASN A 44 -7.46 -13.89 9.46
C ASN A 44 -6.80 -12.54 9.80
N PRO A 45 -7.03 -11.99 11.02
CA PRO A 45 -6.51 -10.67 11.40
C PRO A 45 -4.98 -10.61 11.47
N ASP A 46 -4.31 -11.69 11.89
CA ASP A 46 -2.84 -11.73 11.99
C ASP A 46 -2.18 -11.69 10.60
N GLN A 47 -2.80 -12.37 9.64
CA GLN A 47 -2.36 -12.37 8.24
C GLN A 47 -2.63 -11.01 7.61
N ALA A 48 -3.80 -10.43 7.85
CA ALA A 48 -4.12 -9.10 7.36
C ALA A 48 -3.12 -8.07 7.88
N GLN A 49 -2.80 -8.11 9.17
CA GLN A 49 -1.81 -7.21 9.75
C GLN A 49 -0.41 -7.40 9.14
N SER A 50 0.02 -8.65 8.93
CA SER A 50 1.30 -8.96 8.27
C SER A 50 1.36 -8.42 6.84
N VAL A 51 0.27 -8.50 6.08
CA VAL A 51 0.17 -7.93 4.72
C VAL A 51 0.21 -6.41 4.78
N CYS A 52 -0.53 -5.79 5.72
CA CYS A 52 -0.56 -4.34 5.90
C CYS A 52 0.83 -3.77 6.23
N GLU A 53 1.56 -4.38 7.16
CA GLU A 53 2.93 -3.97 7.51
C GLU A 53 3.90 -4.17 6.35
N GLY A 54 3.78 -5.30 5.64
CA GLY A 54 4.57 -5.60 4.44
C GLY A 54 4.37 -4.58 3.32
N LEU A 55 3.11 -4.17 3.09
CA LEU A 55 2.75 -3.13 2.15
C LEU A 55 3.37 -1.78 2.53
N GLN A 56 3.22 -1.37 3.78
CA GLN A 56 3.80 -0.11 4.27
C GLN A 56 5.31 -0.10 4.08
N LEU A 57 6.00 -1.18 4.46
CA LEU A 57 7.46 -1.29 4.32
C LEU A 57 7.90 -1.29 2.85
N GLY A 58 7.20 -2.01 1.98
CA GLY A 58 7.50 -2.09 0.55
C GLY A 58 7.34 -0.73 -0.13
N LEU A 59 6.20 -0.08 0.06
CA LEU A 59 5.91 1.25 -0.49
C LEU A 59 6.81 2.33 0.12
N SER A 60 7.09 2.26 1.42
CA SER A 60 8.03 3.18 2.08
C SER A 60 9.44 3.09 1.52
N LYS A 61 9.84 1.98 0.89
CA LYS A 61 11.15 1.88 0.20
C LYS A 61 11.12 2.51 -1.18
N VAL A 62 10.00 2.34 -1.89
CA VAL A 62 9.81 2.84 -3.26
C VAL A 62 9.65 4.35 -3.30
N PHE A 63 8.88 4.91 -2.36
CA PHE A 63 8.49 6.32 -2.38
C PHE A 63 9.34 7.23 -1.50
N ARG A 64 10.48 6.78 -0.94
CA ARG A 64 11.32 7.69 -0.13
C ARG A 64 11.71 8.95 -0.92
N PRO A 65 11.66 10.14 -0.30
CA PRO A 65 11.42 10.40 1.12
C PRO A 65 9.95 10.59 1.53
N SER A 66 8.98 10.37 0.63
CA SER A 66 7.55 10.54 0.91
C SER A 66 7.07 9.70 2.10
N PRO A 67 6.29 10.29 3.02
CA PRO A 67 5.60 9.54 4.07
C PRO A 67 4.63 8.53 3.46
N VAL A 68 4.69 7.29 3.94
CA VAL A 68 3.76 6.23 3.57
C VAL A 68 3.11 5.68 4.83
N SER A 69 1.79 5.56 4.82
CA SER A 69 1.02 4.90 5.88
C SER A 69 0.13 3.82 5.28
N ALA A 70 0.12 2.64 5.89
CA ALA A 70 -0.88 1.62 5.61
C ALA A 70 -1.55 1.24 6.94
N ILE A 71 -2.87 1.22 6.95
CA ILE A 71 -3.67 0.83 8.11
C ILE A 71 -4.78 -0.12 7.68
N ILE A 72 -5.28 -0.92 8.61
CA ILE A 72 -6.51 -1.69 8.43
C ILE A 72 -7.65 -0.86 9.03
N GLN A 73 -8.64 -0.50 8.21
CA GLN A 73 -9.82 0.25 8.62
C GLN A 73 -11.07 -0.59 8.34
N GLY A 74 -11.61 -1.23 9.39
CA GLY A 74 -12.71 -2.17 9.26
C GLY A 74 -12.28 -3.37 8.41
N ALA A 75 -13.04 -3.66 7.35
CA ALA A 75 -12.76 -4.75 6.40
C ALA A 75 -11.91 -4.31 5.18
N HIS A 76 -11.13 -3.23 5.30
CA HIS A 76 -10.33 -2.71 4.19
C HIS A 76 -8.90 -2.38 4.64
N TYR A 77 -7.95 -2.60 3.73
CA TYR A 77 -6.65 -1.96 3.77
C TYR A 77 -6.78 -0.53 3.24
N LYS A 78 -6.26 0.44 3.98
CA LYS A 78 -6.14 1.83 3.55
C LYS A 78 -4.67 2.20 3.46
N VAL A 79 -4.23 2.60 2.27
CA VAL A 79 -2.86 3.03 2.00
C VAL A 79 -2.87 4.50 1.59
N ARG A 80 -1.96 5.26 2.15
CA ARG A 80 -1.74 6.68 1.85
C ARG A 80 -0.27 6.96 1.62
N ILE A 81 0.04 7.66 0.53
CA ILE A 81 1.38 8.13 0.17
C ILE A 81 1.30 9.66 0.05
N ASP A 82 1.96 10.36 0.97
CA ASP A 82 2.03 11.81 0.95
C ASP A 82 3.09 12.28 -0.06
N ARG A 83 2.98 13.53 -0.52
CA ARG A 83 3.84 14.08 -1.58
C ARG A 83 4.79 15.13 -1.06
#